data_AF-A0A6G2DNG0-F1
#
_entry.id   AF-A0A6G2DNG0-F1
#
_cell.length_a   1.000
_cell.length_b   1.000
_cell.length_c   1.000
_cell.angle_alpha   90.00
_cell.angle_beta   90.00
_cell.angle_gamma   90.00
#
_symmetry.space_group_name_H-M   'P 1'
#
loop_
_entity.id
_entity.type
_entity.pdbx_description
1 polymer ?
#
loop_
_entity_poly.entity_id
_entity_poly.type
_entity_poly.pdbx_seq_one_letter_code
_entity_poly.pdbx_strand_id
1 'polypeptide(L)'
;LDSAQTPLIIAGSPRVQSNYYAIIDTLVTTLVEGEDYIFKEEKEEVWLTTKGAKSAENFLGIDNLYKEEHASFARHLVYAIRAHKLFTKDKDYIIRGNEMVLVDKGTGRLMEMTKLQGGLHQAIEAKEHVKLSPETRAMASITYQSLFKMFNKISG
;
A
#
# COMPACT_ATOMS: atom_id res chain seq x y z
N LEU A 1 27.33 -2.17 -22.19
CA LEU A 1 25.97 -2.54 -22.64
C LEU A 1 25.17 -3.26 -21.54
N ASP A 2 25.81 -4.05 -20.67
CA ASP A 2 25.12 -4.74 -19.56
C ASP A 2 24.49 -3.83 -18.49
N SER A 3 25.05 -2.64 -18.23
CA SER A 3 24.52 -1.71 -17.23
C SER A 3 23.23 -0.98 -17.63
N ALA A 4 22.80 -1.06 -18.89
CA ALA A 4 21.62 -0.37 -19.40
C ALA A 4 20.31 -1.12 -19.13
N GLN A 5 20.36 -2.34 -18.59
CA GLN A 5 19.15 -3.16 -18.35
C GLN A 5 18.41 -2.74 -17.07
N THR A 6 19.09 -2.12 -16.11
CA THR A 6 18.47 -1.62 -14.87
C THR A 6 18.12 -0.13 -15.03
N PRO A 7 16.85 0.27 -14.82
CA PRO A 7 16.47 1.68 -14.90
C PRO A 7 17.15 2.51 -13.81
N LEU A 8 17.50 3.75 -14.14
CA LEU A 8 17.91 4.73 -13.15
C LEU A 8 16.67 5.21 -12.39
N ILE A 9 16.60 4.90 -11.09
CA ILE A 9 15.50 5.27 -10.22
C ILE A 9 15.94 6.43 -9.33
N ILE A 10 15.22 7.55 -9.40
CA ILE A 10 15.35 8.64 -8.45
C ILE A 10 14.28 8.40 -7.37
N ALA A 11 14.75 7.91 -6.21
CA ALA A 11 13.92 7.86 -5.02
C ALA A 11 13.79 9.26 -4.42
N GLY A 12 12.56 9.65 -4.08
CA GLY A 12 12.35 10.89 -3.33
C GLY A 12 12.72 10.75 -1.86
N SER A 13 12.83 11.88 -1.16
CA SER A 13 12.81 11.84 0.30
C SER A 13 11.55 11.09 0.77
N PRO A 14 11.67 10.18 1.75
CA PRO A 14 10.52 9.47 2.28
C PRO A 14 9.48 10.48 2.76
N ARG A 15 8.21 10.22 2.47
CA ARG A 15 7.13 11.04 3.05
C ARG A 15 7.12 10.82 4.55
N VAL A 16 6.68 11.84 5.29
CA VAL A 16 6.37 11.66 6.72
C VAL A 16 5.38 10.50 6.83
N GLN A 17 5.72 9.52 7.65
CA GLN A 17 4.89 8.36 7.89
C GLN A 17 3.50 8.82 8.33
N SER A 18 2.46 8.31 7.66
CA SER A 18 1.09 8.62 8.05
C SER A 18 0.78 8.03 9.42
N ASN A 19 0.15 8.84 10.27
CA ASN A 19 -0.35 8.38 11.58
C ASN A 19 -1.71 7.66 11.48
N TYR A 20 -2.27 7.53 10.27
CA TYR A 20 -3.63 7.00 10.08
C TYR A 20 -3.71 5.47 10.07
N TYR A 21 -2.60 4.76 9.86
CA TYR A 21 -2.64 3.31 9.70
C TYR A 21 -3.28 2.58 10.88
N ALA A 22 -2.88 2.91 12.12
CA ALA A 22 -3.40 2.22 13.31
C ALA A 22 -4.88 2.55 13.60
N ILE A 23 -5.27 3.82 13.47
CA ILE A 23 -6.66 4.24 13.73
C ILE A 23 -7.61 3.72 12.66
N ILE A 24 -7.18 3.67 11.41
CA ILE A 24 -7.97 3.13 10.31
C ILE A 24 -8.05 1.60 10.37
N ASP A 25 -6.97 0.93 10.78
CA ASP A 25 -7.02 -0.52 11.04
C ASP A 25 -8.08 -0.84 12.10
N THR A 26 -8.11 -0.06 13.20
CA THR A 26 -9.15 -0.18 14.23
C THR A 26 -10.55 0.01 13.65
N LEU A 27 -10.77 1.04 12.83
CA LEU A 27 -12.04 1.25 12.14
C LEU A 27 -12.44 0.03 11.30
N VAL A 28 -11.53 -0.54 10.52
CA VAL A 28 -11.82 -1.70 9.64
C VAL A 28 -12.32 -2.90 10.44
N THR A 29 -11.82 -3.12 11.66
CA THR A 29 -12.31 -4.22 12.53
C THR A 29 -13.78 -4.06 12.94
N THR A 30 -14.35 -2.86 12.84
CA THR A 30 -15.76 -2.58 13.15
C THR A 30 -16.69 -2.70 11.93
N LEU A 31 -16.14 -2.80 10.72
CA LEU A 31 -16.92 -2.84 9.48
C LEU A 31 -17.29 -4.27 9.10
N VAL A 32 -18.51 -4.45 8.60
CA VAL A 32 -19.05 -5.74 8.17
C VAL A 32 -19.06 -5.84 6.64
N GLU A 33 -18.49 -6.92 6.11
CA GLU A 33 -18.53 -7.21 4.67
C GLU A 33 -19.97 -7.50 4.20
N GLY A 34 -20.35 -6.96 3.05
CA GLY A 34 -21.71 -7.04 2.51
C GLY A 34 -22.64 -5.93 3.01
N GLU A 35 -22.31 -5.31 4.15
CA GLU A 35 -23.09 -4.19 4.71
C GLU A 35 -22.36 -2.86 4.59
N ASP A 36 -21.13 -2.77 5.08
CA ASP A 36 -20.33 -1.55 5.12
C ASP A 36 -19.40 -1.44 3.91
N TYR A 37 -18.91 -2.57 3.39
CA TYR A 37 -18.13 -2.62 2.17
C TYR A 37 -18.42 -3.89 1.37
N ILE A 38 -18.13 -3.82 0.07
CA ILE A 38 -18.19 -4.94 -0.86
C ILE A 38 -16.77 -5.23 -1.29
N PHE A 39 -16.36 -6.49 -1.15
CA PHE A 39 -15.09 -6.99 -1.67
C PHE A 39 -15.36 -7.94 -2.85
N LYS A 40 -14.63 -7.75 -3.95
CA LYS A 40 -14.69 -8.63 -5.13
C LYS A 40 -13.34 -9.32 -5.26
N GLU A 41 -13.26 -10.55 -4.78
CA GLU A 41 -12.03 -11.35 -4.74
C GLU A 41 -11.37 -11.50 -6.12
N GLU A 42 -12.14 -11.82 -7.15
CA GLU A 42 -11.64 -12.00 -8.53
C GLU A 42 -10.92 -10.78 -9.10
N LYS A 43 -11.27 -9.58 -8.63
CA LYS A 43 -10.70 -8.31 -9.12
C LYS A 43 -9.81 -7.63 -8.08
N GLU A 44 -9.72 -8.18 -6.87
CA GLU A 44 -9.05 -7.56 -5.73
C GLU A 44 -9.55 -6.12 -5.46
N GLU A 45 -10.83 -5.87 -5.75
CA GLU A 45 -11.47 -4.55 -5.66
C GLU A 45 -12.33 -4.44 -4.39
N VAL A 46 -12.28 -3.25 -3.75
CA VAL A 46 -13.04 -2.93 -2.55
C VAL A 46 -13.82 -1.64 -2.79
N TRP A 47 -15.07 -1.61 -2.35
CA TRP A 47 -15.95 -0.45 -2.42
C TRP A 47 -16.67 -0.28 -1.09
N LEU A 48 -16.74 0.94 -0.56
CA LEU A 48 -17.60 1.23 0.58
C LEU A 48 -19.04 1.37 0.11
N THR A 49 -19.96 0.84 0.91
CA THR A 49 -21.38 1.17 0.77
C THR A 49 -21.64 2.55 1.39
N THR A 50 -22.83 3.11 1.14
CA THR A 50 -23.26 4.34 1.82
C THR A 50 -23.25 4.18 3.34
N LYS A 51 -23.61 2.99 3.85
CA LYS A 51 -23.58 2.68 5.28
C LYS A 51 -22.16 2.72 5.81
N GLY A 52 -21.22 2.02 5.16
CA GLY A 52 -19.83 1.98 5.62
C GLY A 52 -19.11 3.32 5.51
N ALA A 53 -19.41 4.10 4.47
CA ALA A 53 -18.94 5.48 4.36
C ALA A 53 -19.44 6.30 5.56
N LYS A 54 -20.71 6.16 5.94
CA LYS A 54 -21.24 6.88 7.11
C LYS A 54 -20.65 6.41 8.43
N SER A 55 -20.45 5.10 8.60
CA SER A 55 -19.77 4.52 9.76
C SER A 55 -18.34 5.07 9.90
N ALA A 56 -17.61 5.15 8.79
CA ALA A 56 -16.26 5.72 8.75
C ALA A 56 -16.26 7.22 9.08
N GLU A 57 -17.17 8.01 8.53
CA GLU A 57 -17.34 9.43 8.84
C GLU A 57 -17.56 9.66 10.34
N ASN A 58 -18.48 8.90 10.94
CA ASN A 58 -18.80 9.02 12.36
C ASN A 58 -17.61 8.63 13.24
N PHE A 59 -16.90 7.55 12.92
CA PHE A 59 -15.73 7.10 13.66
C PHE A 59 -14.58 8.12 13.60
N LEU A 60 -14.37 8.73 12.44
CA LEU A 60 -13.32 9.73 12.21
C LEU A 60 -13.71 11.14 12.66
N GLY A 61 -14.99 11.37 12.97
CA GLY A 61 -15.50 12.70 13.32
C GLY A 61 -15.47 13.68 12.14
N ILE A 62 -15.65 13.19 10.92
CA ILE A 62 -15.65 13.99 9.69
C ILE A 62 -17.04 14.01 9.04
N ASP A 63 -17.25 14.93 8.10
CA ASP A 63 -18.55 15.15 7.49
C ASP A 63 -18.79 14.32 6.23
N ASN A 64 -17.87 14.32 5.27
CA ASN A 64 -17.97 13.58 4.02
C ASN A 64 -16.62 12.97 3.62
N LEU A 65 -16.52 11.63 3.68
CA LEU A 65 -15.29 10.89 3.42
C LEU A 65 -14.67 11.17 2.03
N TYR A 66 -15.48 11.57 1.05
CA TYR A 66 -15.06 11.76 -0.34
C TYR A 66 -14.62 13.18 -0.68
N LYS A 67 -14.59 14.10 0.30
CA LYS A 67 -14.00 15.43 0.09
C LYS A 67 -12.49 15.33 -0.10
N GLU A 68 -11.94 16.28 -0.85
CA GLU A 68 -10.49 16.34 -1.14
C GLU A 68 -9.63 16.39 0.13
N GLU A 69 -10.08 17.13 1.15
CA GLU A 69 -9.43 17.22 2.46
C GLU A 69 -9.34 15.86 3.19
N HIS A 70 -10.31 14.98 2.96
CA HIS A 70 -10.41 13.64 3.58
C HIS A 70 -9.89 12.52 2.68
N ALA A 71 -9.35 12.84 1.50
CA ALA A 71 -8.88 11.85 0.53
C ALA A 71 -7.80 10.91 1.10
N SER A 72 -7.03 11.37 2.09
CA SER A 72 -6.06 10.54 2.79
C SER A 72 -6.73 9.45 3.63
N PHE A 73 -7.83 9.76 4.32
CA PHE A 73 -8.59 8.77 5.10
C PHE A 73 -9.23 7.73 4.18
N ALA A 74 -9.90 8.17 3.12
CA ALA A 74 -10.51 7.28 2.13
C ALA A 74 -9.48 6.29 1.56
N ARG A 75 -8.28 6.79 1.22
CA ARG A 75 -7.20 5.95 0.70
C ARG A 75 -6.69 4.93 1.71
N HIS A 76 -6.45 5.35 2.96
CA HIS A 76 -6.00 4.43 4.01
C HIS A 76 -7.06 3.38 4.33
N LEU A 77 -8.34 3.74 4.30
CA LEU A 77 -9.44 2.82 4.55
C LEU A 77 -9.47 1.71 3.50
N VAL A 78 -9.29 2.05 2.22
CA VAL A 78 -9.16 1.05 1.14
C VAL A 78 -7.94 0.16 1.35
N TYR A 79 -6.79 0.71 1.76
CA TYR A 79 -5.59 -0.10 2.04
C TYR A 79 -5.77 -1.05 3.21
N ALA A 80 -6.38 -0.60 4.29
CA ALA A 80 -6.65 -1.44 5.45
C ALA A 80 -7.63 -2.58 5.10
N ILE A 81 -8.75 -2.29 4.42
CA ILE A 81 -9.67 -3.36 3.99
C ILE A 81 -8.97 -4.36 3.07
N ARG A 82 -8.15 -3.89 2.13
CA ARG A 82 -7.32 -4.76 1.27
C ARG A 82 -6.32 -5.60 2.07
N ALA A 83 -5.63 -5.02 3.05
CA ALA A 83 -4.72 -5.75 3.93
C ALA A 83 -5.45 -6.86 4.72
N HIS A 84 -6.69 -6.59 5.14
CA HIS A 84 -7.52 -7.58 5.83
C HIS A 84 -8.02 -8.70 4.92
N LYS A 85 -8.38 -8.40 3.67
CA LYS A 85 -9.03 -9.36 2.75
C LYS A 85 -8.11 -10.08 1.79
N LEU A 86 -7.05 -9.44 1.30
CA LEU A 86 -6.16 -10.00 0.29
C LEU A 86 -4.94 -10.70 0.87
N PHE A 87 -4.55 -10.36 2.11
CA PHE A 87 -3.31 -10.82 2.71
C PHE A 87 -3.57 -11.57 4.00
N THR A 88 -3.24 -12.86 3.97
CA THR A 88 -3.37 -13.79 5.08
C THR A 88 -1.99 -14.13 5.64
N LYS A 89 -1.86 -14.03 6.96
CA LYS A 89 -0.65 -14.46 7.69
C LYS A 89 -0.40 -15.95 7.44
N ASP A 90 0.88 -16.32 7.36
CA ASP A 90 1.37 -17.68 7.10
C ASP A 90 1.02 -18.23 5.70
N LYS A 91 0.46 -17.39 4.82
CA LYS A 91 0.19 -17.70 3.40
C LYS A 91 0.83 -16.67 2.47
N ASP A 92 0.48 -15.40 2.65
CA ASP A 92 0.94 -14.30 1.80
C ASP A 92 2.15 -13.56 2.41
N TYR A 93 2.29 -13.64 3.73
CA TYR A 93 3.42 -13.09 4.48
C TYR A 93 3.58 -13.80 5.82
N ILE A 94 4.72 -13.60 6.47
CA ILE A 94 4.99 -14.03 7.85
C ILE A 94 5.44 -12.84 8.69
N ILE A 95 5.36 -12.98 10.01
CA ILE A 95 5.98 -12.04 10.95
C ILE A 95 7.26 -12.68 11.50
N ARG A 96 8.39 -12.01 11.30
CA ARG A 96 9.70 -12.46 11.80
C ARG A 96 10.24 -11.41 12.76
N GLY A 97 10.20 -11.71 14.06
CA GLY A 97 10.51 -10.72 15.09
C GLY A 97 9.44 -9.63 15.10
N ASN A 98 9.79 -8.42 14.66
CA ASN A 98 8.89 -7.27 14.59
C ASN A 98 8.77 -6.70 13.17
N GLU A 99 9.05 -7.52 12.16
CA GLU A 99 8.98 -7.15 10.75
C GLU A 99 8.10 -8.13 9.98
N MET A 100 7.32 -7.59 9.03
CA MET A 100 6.52 -8.38 8.11
C MET A 100 7.33 -8.69 6.85
N VAL A 101 7.36 -9.96 6.45
CA VAL A 101 8.09 -10.43 5.28
C VAL A 101 7.12 -11.16 4.35
N LEU A 102 7.06 -10.73 3.09
CA LEU A 102 6.21 -11.34 2.06
C LEU A 102 6.70 -12.76 1.72
N VAL A 103 5.74 -13.61 1.39
CA VAL A 103 5.97 -14.98 0.89
C VAL A 103 5.59 -15.03 -0.58
N ASP A 104 6.48 -15.55 -1.42
CA ASP A 104 6.20 -15.80 -2.83
C ASP A 104 5.19 -16.95 -2.96
N LYS A 105 4.02 -16.68 -3.56
CA LYS A 105 2.92 -17.64 -3.68
C LYS A 105 3.27 -18.91 -4.47
N GLY A 106 4.24 -18.83 -5.39
CA GLY A 106 4.62 -19.96 -6.25
C GLY A 106 5.68 -20.86 -5.63
N THR A 107 6.64 -20.26 -4.94
CA THR A 107 7.85 -20.95 -4.44
C THR A 107 7.89 -21.09 -2.91
N GLY A 108 7.07 -20.34 -2.18
CA GLY A 108 7.09 -20.25 -0.72
C GLY A 108 8.32 -19.53 -0.16
N ARG A 109 9.15 -18.90 -1.02
CA ARG A 109 10.36 -18.19 -0.59
C ARG A 109 10.02 -16.87 0.08
N LEU A 110 10.81 -16.52 1.09
CA LEU A 110 10.74 -15.22 1.76
C LEU A 110 11.31 -14.12 0.86
N MET A 111 10.59 -13.02 0.75
CA MET A 111 10.98 -11.86 -0.05
C MET A 111 11.46 -10.71 0.85
N GLU A 112 12.58 -10.91 1.54
CA GLU A 112 13.07 -10.04 2.64
C GLU A 112 13.36 -8.57 2.24
N MET A 113 13.55 -8.29 0.94
CA MET A 113 13.82 -6.93 0.44
C MET A 113 12.64 -6.32 -0.34
N THR A 114 11.54 -7.05 -0.46
CA THR A 114 10.40 -6.63 -1.27
C THR A 114 9.31 -6.03 -0.40
N LYS A 115 8.88 -4.83 -0.76
CA LYS A 115 7.75 -4.15 -0.13
C LYS A 115 6.63 -3.89 -1.13
N LEU A 116 5.40 -4.02 -0.66
CA LEU A 116 4.23 -3.61 -1.43
C LEU A 116 4.23 -2.08 -1.57
N GLN A 117 3.73 -1.61 -2.69
CA GLN A 117 3.72 -0.19 -3.04
C GLN A 117 2.49 0.53 -2.49
N GLY A 118 2.56 1.87 -2.48
CA GLY A 118 1.41 2.73 -2.23
C GLY A 118 0.80 2.55 -0.85
N GLY A 119 1.60 2.29 0.19
CA GLY A 119 1.11 2.22 1.57
C GLY A 119 0.43 0.91 1.97
N LEU A 120 0.27 -0.06 1.06
CA LEU A 120 -0.36 -1.34 1.37
C LEU A 120 0.50 -2.20 2.31
N HIS A 121 1.83 -2.12 2.19
CA HIS A 121 2.75 -2.82 3.10
C HIS A 121 2.55 -2.33 4.54
N GLN A 122 2.48 -1.01 4.73
CA GLN A 122 2.24 -0.37 6.02
C GLN A 122 0.85 -0.70 6.59
N ALA A 123 -0.16 -0.88 5.73
CA ALA A 123 -1.48 -1.32 6.19
C ALA A 123 -1.46 -2.76 6.75
N ILE A 124 -0.69 -3.66 6.14
CA ILE A 124 -0.50 -5.03 6.66
C ILE A 124 0.33 -4.99 7.95
N GLU A 125 1.39 -4.19 8.01
CA GLU A 125 2.18 -3.99 9.23
C GLU A 125 1.30 -3.49 10.38
N ALA A 126 0.38 -2.54 10.12
CA ALA A 126 -0.56 -2.04 11.11
C ALA A 126 -1.56 -3.09 11.59
N LYS A 127 -2.13 -3.87 10.67
CA LYS A 127 -3.03 -5.01 10.94
C LYS A 127 -2.40 -6.02 11.89
N GLU A 128 -1.11 -6.29 11.73
CA GLU A 128 -0.36 -7.24 12.56
C GLU A 128 0.30 -6.59 13.78
N HIS A 129 0.04 -5.30 14.00
CA HIS A 129 0.57 -4.49 15.10
C HIS A 129 2.11 -4.52 15.20
N VAL A 130 2.78 -4.64 14.06
CA VAL A 130 4.24 -4.56 13.97
C VAL A 130 4.71 -3.14 13.65
N LYS A 131 6.01 -2.90 13.76
CA LYS A 131 6.58 -1.58 13.48
C LYS A 131 6.37 -1.22 12.01
N LEU A 132 5.74 -0.07 11.77
CA LEU A 132 5.60 0.48 10.42
C LEU A 132 6.97 0.80 9.83
N SER A 133 7.20 0.32 8.63
CA SER A 133 8.40 0.63 7.89
C SER A 133 8.22 1.87 7.02
N PRO A 134 9.31 2.61 6.73
CA PRO A 134 9.21 3.88 6.01
C PRO A 134 8.57 3.70 4.63
N GLU A 135 7.62 4.58 4.30
CA GLU A 135 7.04 4.62 2.96
C GLU A 135 8.04 5.26 1.98
N THR A 136 8.67 4.42 1.16
CA THR A 136 9.53 4.86 0.06
C THR A 136 8.73 4.91 -1.24
N ARG A 137 8.70 6.07 -1.91
CA ARG A 137 8.10 6.24 -3.24
C ARG A 137 9.16 6.63 -4.24
N ALA A 138 9.27 5.88 -5.35
CA ALA A 138 10.05 6.32 -6.50
C ALA A 138 9.42 7.61 -7.05
N MET A 139 10.19 8.69 -7.12
CA MET A 139 9.72 9.99 -7.62
C MET A 139 9.75 10.04 -9.14
N ALA A 140 10.81 9.50 -9.73
CA ALA A 140 10.97 9.40 -11.16
C ALA A 140 11.83 8.17 -11.49
N SER A 141 11.62 7.60 -12.67
CA SER A 141 12.50 6.57 -13.22
C SER A 141 12.72 6.83 -14.70
N ILE A 142 13.96 6.69 -15.15
CA ILE A 142 14.30 6.75 -16.57
C ILE A 142 15.27 5.61 -16.88
N THR A 143 15.04 4.88 -17.98
CA THR A 143 16.02 3.88 -18.43
C THR A 143 17.22 4.59 -19.04
N TYR A 144 18.40 3.97 -19.00
CA TYR A 144 19.58 4.54 -19.65
C TYR A 144 19.33 4.78 -21.15
N GLN A 145 18.63 3.87 -21.84
CA GLN A 145 18.29 4.03 -23.26
C GLN A 145 17.43 5.28 -23.50
N SER A 146 16.42 5.51 -22.66
CA SER A 146 15.54 6.69 -22.77
C SER A 146 16.27 7.98 -22.40
N LEU A 147 17.15 7.94 -21.39
CA LEU A 147 18.00 9.07 -21.01
C LEU A 147 18.94 9.47 -22.16
N PHE A 148 19.62 8.51 -22.78
CA PHE A 148 20.55 8.79 -23.87
C PHE A 148 19.86 9.39 -25.10
N LYS A 149 18.62 8.98 -25.40
CA LYS A 149 17.81 9.59 -26.49
C LYS A 149 17.54 11.09 -26.30
N MET A 150 17.72 11.64 -25.10
CA MET A 150 17.54 13.07 -24.84
C MET A 150 18.73 13.94 -25.30
N PHE A 151 19.87 13.35 -25.64
CA PHE A 151 21.06 14.09 -26.07
C PHE A 151 21.08 14.29 -27.60
N ASN A 152 21.36 15.52 -28.05
CA ASN A 152 21.44 15.87 -29.48
C ASN A 152 22.60 15.19 -30.21
N LYS A 153 23.64 14.78 -29.49
CA LYS A 153 24.77 14.04 -30.04
C LYS A 153 25.24 13.03 -29.00
N ILE A 154 25.41 11.79 -29.42
CA ILE A 154 25.90 10.69 -28.61
C ILE A 154 27.09 10.09 -29.36
N SER A 155 28.20 9.88 -28.68
CA SER A 155 29.36 9.14 -29.21
C SER A 155 29.87 8.21 -28.12
N GLY A 156 30.27 7.01 -28.51
CA GLY A 156 30.85 5.98 -27.65
C GLY A 156 32.07 5.38 -28.31
#